data_AF-A0A1F3P770-F1
#
_entry.id   AF-A0A1F3P770-F1
#
_cell.length_a   1.000
_cell.length_b   1.000
_cell.length_c   1.000
_cell.angle_alpha   90.00
_cell.angle_beta   90.00
_cell.angle_gamma   90.00
#
_symmetry.space_group_name_H-M   'P 1'
#
loop_
_entity.id
_entity.type
_entity.pdbx_description
1 polymer ?
#
loop_
_entity_poly.entity_id
_entity_poly.type
_entity_poly.pdbx_seq_one_letter_code
_entity_poly.pdbx_strand_id
1 'polypeptide(L)'
;MIRNNNSFASLVLLDPFGMQINWESIQSLKHTRTDIWILIPTGVIVNRLLDKSCELKQSQKLQSFFGLDKEEIIKYFYEKKTYNSLFGETEMIRKVSSPIEKIAELYTIRLKTIWKYVTEKPLRLENSRGVPIFHFVFASNNPAAVKIAKQIIKSERRWQPQK
;
A
#
# COMPACT_ATOMS: atom_id res chain seq x y z
N MET A 1 -3.40 -23.31 -8.66
CA MET A 1 -2.92 -23.56 -7.28
C MET A 1 -1.41 -23.47 -7.25
N ILE A 2 -0.84 -22.61 -6.42
CA ILE A 2 0.61 -22.57 -6.17
C ILE A 2 0.95 -23.81 -5.34
N ARG A 3 1.89 -24.63 -5.83
CA ARG A 3 2.28 -25.87 -5.16
C ARG A 3 3.04 -25.52 -3.89
N ASN A 4 2.53 -25.93 -2.73
CA ASN A 4 3.21 -25.75 -1.44
C ASN A 4 4.27 -26.85 -1.24
N ASN A 5 5.27 -26.90 -2.13
CA ASN A 5 6.40 -27.81 -2.01
C ASN A 5 7.65 -27.00 -1.62
N ASN A 6 8.27 -27.36 -0.50
CA ASN A 6 9.43 -26.66 0.06
C ASN A 6 10.71 -26.77 -0.81
N SER A 7 10.65 -27.50 -1.92
CA SER A 7 11.74 -27.67 -2.87
C SER A 7 12.05 -26.41 -3.70
N PHE A 8 11.10 -25.48 -3.83
CA PHE A 8 11.27 -24.30 -4.68
C PHE A 8 11.15 -23.00 -3.88
N ALA A 9 11.99 -22.03 -4.23
CA ALA A 9 11.90 -20.66 -3.76
C ALA A 9 11.51 -19.76 -4.93
N SER A 10 10.79 -18.67 -4.66
CA SER A 10 10.40 -17.72 -5.70
C SER A 10 10.63 -16.29 -5.24
N LEU A 11 11.10 -15.45 -6.16
CA LEU A 11 11.12 -14.00 -6.01
C LEU A 11 10.10 -13.43 -7.00
N VAL A 12 9.11 -12.69 -6.49
CA VAL A 12 8.03 -12.11 -7.29
C VAL A 12 8.20 -10.61 -7.35
N LEU A 13 8.15 -10.03 -8.55
CA LEU A 13 8.09 -8.59 -8.77
C LEU A 13 6.70 -8.27 -9.32
N LEU A 14 5.88 -7.53 -8.57
CA LEU A 14 4.53 -7.15 -8.98
C LEU A 14 4.42 -5.64 -9.23
N ASP A 15 3.87 -5.30 -10.39
CA ASP A 15 3.40 -3.95 -10.71
C ASP A 15 1.88 -3.95 -10.95
N PRO A 16 1.07 -3.88 -9.88
CA PRO A 16 -0.37 -3.78 -9.98
C PRO A 16 -0.82 -2.35 -10.35
N PHE A 17 -0.22 -1.74 -11.38
CA PHE A 17 -0.50 -0.35 -11.80
C PHE A 17 -1.99 -0.01 -11.74
N GLY A 18 -2.83 -0.75 -12.47
CA GLY A 18 -4.29 -0.56 -12.56
C GLY A 18 -5.11 -1.15 -11.42
N MET A 19 -4.47 -1.58 -10.31
CA MET A 19 -5.08 -2.42 -9.28
C MET A 19 -5.68 -3.73 -9.83
N GLN A 20 -5.03 -4.31 -10.84
CA GLN A 20 -5.49 -5.51 -11.54
C GLN A 20 -5.24 -6.81 -10.76
N ILE A 21 -4.50 -6.75 -9.66
CA ILE A 21 -4.19 -7.91 -8.81
C ILE A 21 -5.08 -7.83 -7.56
N ASN A 22 -5.94 -8.84 -7.41
CA ASN A 22 -6.76 -9.01 -6.23
C ASN A 22 -5.91 -9.45 -5.04
N TRP A 23 -6.29 -9.03 -3.83
CA TRP A 23 -5.59 -9.36 -2.60
C TRP A 23 -5.49 -10.88 -2.37
N GLU A 24 -6.53 -11.63 -2.74
CA GLU A 24 -6.56 -13.10 -2.61
C GLU A 24 -5.42 -13.78 -3.37
N SER A 25 -5.01 -13.23 -4.52
CA SER A 25 -3.87 -13.72 -5.29
C SER A 25 -2.57 -13.58 -4.51
N ILE A 26 -2.37 -12.45 -3.84
CA ILE A 26 -1.20 -12.22 -2.98
C ILE A 26 -1.30 -13.11 -1.73
N GLN A 27 -2.48 -13.21 -1.12
CA GLN A 27 -2.74 -14.06 0.04
C GLN A 27 -2.49 -15.54 -0.25
N SER A 28 -2.64 -16.00 -1.49
CA SER A 28 -2.33 -17.38 -1.89
C SER A 28 -0.84 -17.73 -1.75
N LEU A 29 0.05 -16.74 -1.62
CA LEU A 29 1.47 -16.91 -1.32
C LEU A 29 1.75 -17.14 0.18
N LYS A 30 0.73 -17.12 1.02
CA LYS A 30 0.90 -17.43 2.44
C LYS A 30 1.43 -18.85 2.60
N HIS A 31 2.41 -19.00 3.49
CA HIS A 31 3.11 -20.25 3.79
C HIS A 31 3.99 -20.80 2.65
N THR A 32 4.13 -20.11 1.52
CA THR A 32 5.10 -20.49 0.48
C THR A 32 6.47 -19.89 0.77
N ARG A 33 7.53 -20.44 0.15
CA ARG A 33 8.88 -19.86 0.16
C ARG A 33 9.01 -18.77 -0.91
N THR A 34 8.22 -17.71 -0.74
CA THR A 34 8.17 -16.59 -1.69
C THR A 34 8.59 -15.28 -1.04
N ASP A 35 9.45 -14.55 -1.73
CA ASP A 35 9.77 -13.15 -1.44
C ASP A 35 9.09 -12.26 -2.50
N ILE A 36 8.64 -11.07 -2.12
CA ILE A 36 7.90 -10.18 -3.03
C ILE A 36 8.43 -8.75 -2.98
N TRP A 37 8.60 -8.17 -4.16
CA TRP A 37 8.65 -6.73 -4.39
C TRP A 37 7.33 -6.30 -5.03
N ILE A 38 6.74 -5.22 -4.54
CA ILE A 38 5.49 -4.69 -5.08
C ILE A 38 5.53 -3.18 -5.25
N LEU A 39 5.04 -2.72 -6.40
CA LEU A 39 4.90 -1.31 -6.76
C LEU A 39 3.46 -0.85 -6.53
N ILE A 40 3.20 -0.25 -5.38
CA ILE A 40 1.85 0.14 -4.97
C ILE A 40 1.49 1.47 -5.65
N PRO A 41 0.39 1.56 -6.46
CA PRO A 41 -0.04 2.76 -7.19
C PRO A 41 -0.70 3.83 -6.30
N THR A 42 0.00 4.23 -5.23
CA THR A 42 -0.54 5.08 -4.16
C THR A 42 -1.02 6.43 -4.65
N GLY A 43 -0.20 7.14 -5.44
CA GLY A 43 -0.49 8.52 -5.86
C GLY A 43 -1.24 8.59 -7.19
N VAL A 44 -0.94 7.69 -8.12
CA VAL A 44 -1.51 7.73 -9.47
C VAL A 44 -2.96 7.29 -9.55
N ILE A 45 -3.35 6.28 -8.76
CA ILE A 45 -4.67 5.64 -8.90
C ILE A 45 -5.41 5.61 -7.57
N VAL A 46 -4.85 4.96 -6.54
CA VAL A 46 -5.58 4.70 -5.30
C VAL A 46 -6.01 6.02 -4.63
N ASN A 47 -5.12 7.00 -4.52
CA ASN A 47 -5.45 8.30 -3.94
C ASN A 47 -6.56 9.05 -4.70
N ARG A 48 -6.71 8.83 -6.02
CA ARG A 48 -7.76 9.47 -6.83
C ARG A 48 -9.13 8.80 -6.65
N LEU A 49 -9.15 7.51 -6.32
CA LEU A 49 -10.37 6.75 -6.06
C LEU A 49 -10.92 6.96 -4.65
N LEU A 50 -10.05 7.33 -3.72
CA LEU A 50 -10.44 7.86 -2.42
C LEU A 50 -10.85 9.34 -2.57
N ASP A 51 -12.13 9.60 -2.86
CA ASP A 51 -12.60 10.95 -3.19
C ASP A 51 -12.63 11.88 -1.97
N LYS A 52 -12.59 13.20 -2.22
CA LYS A 52 -12.72 14.24 -1.18
C LYS A 52 -14.15 14.34 -0.63
N SER A 53 -15.15 13.97 -1.42
CA SER A 53 -16.55 13.84 -0.99
C SER A 53 -16.80 12.65 -0.05
N CYS A 54 -15.75 11.95 0.37
CA CYS A 54 -15.81 10.78 1.24
C CYS A 54 -16.56 9.58 0.64
N GLU A 55 -16.63 9.55 -0.69
CA GLU A 55 -17.15 8.42 -1.45
C GLU A 55 -15.99 7.59 -2.03
N LEU A 56 -16.11 6.26 -1.95
CA LEU A 56 -15.18 5.35 -2.60
C LEU A 56 -15.57 5.17 -4.07
N LYS A 57 -14.86 5.86 -4.97
CA LYS A 57 -15.01 5.63 -6.41
C LYS A 57 -14.52 4.21 -6.73
N GLN A 58 -15.35 3.41 -7.38
CA GLN A 58 -15.07 2.00 -7.67
C GLN A 58 -14.77 1.16 -6.41
N SER A 59 -15.66 1.23 -5.42
CA SER A 59 -15.54 0.53 -4.14
C SER A 59 -15.15 -0.95 -4.25
N GLN A 60 -15.70 -1.69 -5.22
CA GLN A 60 -15.37 -3.11 -5.44
C GLN A 60 -13.88 -3.31 -5.79
N LYS A 61 -13.29 -2.42 -6.61
CA LYS A 61 -11.85 -2.52 -6.93
C LYS A 61 -10.98 -2.20 -5.73
N LEU A 62 -11.36 -1.20 -4.92
CA LEU A 62 -10.63 -0.87 -3.70
C LEU A 62 -10.70 -2.01 -2.68
N GLN A 63 -11.88 -2.61 -2.50
CA GLN A 63 -12.06 -3.78 -1.64
C GLN A 63 -11.21 -4.96 -2.12
N SER A 64 -11.25 -5.28 -3.41
CA SER A 64 -10.41 -6.33 -4.01
C SER A 64 -8.91 -6.05 -3.84
N PHE A 65 -8.49 -4.80 -4.07
CA PHE A 65 -7.09 -4.40 -4.01
C PHE A 65 -6.51 -4.50 -2.59
N PHE A 66 -7.26 -4.05 -1.57
CA PHE A 66 -6.83 -4.11 -0.18
C PHE A 66 -7.17 -5.46 0.50
N GLY A 67 -8.17 -6.19 0.00
CA GLY A 67 -8.76 -7.35 0.66
C GLY A 67 -9.48 -6.97 1.96
N LEU A 68 -10.13 -5.81 1.98
CA LEU A 68 -10.87 -5.26 3.11
C LEU A 68 -12.29 -4.91 2.66
N ASP A 69 -13.23 -4.88 3.60
CA ASP A 69 -14.58 -4.41 3.29
C ASP A 69 -14.62 -2.88 3.11
N LYS A 70 -15.76 -2.39 2.62
CA LYS A 70 -15.96 -0.96 2.35
C LYS A 70 -15.84 -0.12 3.63
N GLU A 71 -16.41 -0.60 4.72
CA GLU A 71 -16.50 0.07 6.00
C GLU A 71 -15.11 0.25 6.65
N GLU A 72 -14.27 -0.78 6.61
CA GLU A 72 -12.87 -0.76 7.04
C GLU A 72 -12.05 0.26 6.26
N ILE A 73 -12.21 0.28 4.93
CA ILE A 73 -11.52 1.26 4.07
C ILE A 73 -11.97 2.68 4.41
N ILE A 74 -13.28 2.91 4.58
CA ILE A 74 -13.82 4.23 4.92
C ILE A 74 -13.26 4.69 6.28
N LYS A 75 -13.30 3.82 7.29
CA LYS A 75 -12.81 4.11 8.63
C LYS A 75 -11.31 4.45 8.64
N TYR A 76 -10.53 3.85 7.74
CA TYR A 76 -9.10 4.10 7.66
C TYR A 76 -8.74 5.44 6.97
N PHE A 77 -9.53 5.85 5.96
CA PHE A 77 -9.20 7.01 5.12
C PHE A 77 -10.04 8.25 5.36
N TYR A 78 -11.12 8.15 6.14
CA TYR A 78 -12.01 9.27 6.44
C TYR A 78 -12.25 9.39 7.94
N GLU A 79 -12.15 10.61 8.43
CA GLU A 79 -12.40 10.96 9.83
C GLU A 79 -13.58 11.91 9.92
N LYS A 80 -14.42 11.69 10.93
CA LYS A 80 -15.46 12.63 11.32
C LYS A 80 -14.83 13.68 12.22
N LYS A 81 -15.04 14.96 11.88
CA LYS A 81 -14.71 16.07 12.76
C LYS A 81 -15.95 16.87 13.07
N THR A 82 -16.10 17.14 14.35
CA THR A 82 -17.18 17.98 14.85
C THR A 82 -16.63 19.37 15.07
N TYR A 83 -17.35 20.36 14.54
CA TYR A 83 -17.00 21.76 14.67
C TYR A 83 -18.16 22.50 15.32
N ASN A 84 -17.84 23.33 16.30
CA ASN A 84 -18.80 24.28 16.85
C ASN A 84 -18.82 25.52 15.96
N SER A 85 -19.93 25.70 15.26
CA SER A 85 -20.19 26.89 14.45
C SER A 85 -21.07 27.88 15.21
N LEU A 86 -21.23 29.09 14.67
CA LEU A 86 -22.18 30.09 15.19
C LEU A 86 -23.64 29.61 15.17
N PHE A 87 -23.95 28.53 14.43
CA PHE A 87 -25.28 27.93 14.32
C PHE A 87 -25.40 26.59 15.07
N GLY A 88 -24.42 26.28 15.94
CA GLY A 88 -24.39 25.03 16.69
C GLY A 88 -23.37 24.02 16.16
N GLU A 89 -23.47 22.80 16.68
CA GLU A 89 -22.54 21.71 16.39
C GLU A 89 -22.80 21.15 14.98
N THR A 90 -21.75 21.06 14.16
CA THR A 90 -21.82 20.53 12.79
C THR A 90 -20.80 19.42 12.62
N GLU A 91 -21.24 18.27 12.11
CA GLU A 91 -20.36 17.18 11.73
C GLU A 91 -19.90 17.32 10.28
N MET A 92 -18.59 17.22 10.05
CA MET A 92 -18.01 17.17 8.71
C MET A 92 -17.10 15.95 8.57
N ILE A 93 -17.30 15.17 7.52
CA ILE A 93 -16.40 14.06 7.17
C ILE A 93 -15.31 14.63 6.27
N ARG A 94 -14.06 14.28 6.57
CA ARG A 94 -12.91 14.67 5.75
C ARG A 94 -11.96 13.51 5.54
N LYS A 95 -11.26 13.54 4.41
CA LYS A 95 -10.16 12.62 4.12
C LYS A 95 -9.00 12.87 5.08
N VAL A 96 -8.37 11.80 5.56
CA VAL A 96 -7.20 11.87 6.44
C VAL A 96 -6.06 12.66 5.82
N SER A 97 -5.21 13.25 6.67
CA SER A 97 -3.96 13.88 6.25
C SER A 97 -3.01 12.84 5.65
N SER A 98 -2.20 13.25 4.66
CA SER A 98 -1.22 12.39 4.00
C SER A 98 -1.80 11.05 3.50
N PRO A 99 -2.87 11.09 2.67
CA PRO A 99 -3.57 9.88 2.24
C PRO A 99 -2.69 8.95 1.42
N ILE A 100 -1.71 9.50 0.69
CA ILE A 100 -0.76 8.73 -0.12
C ILE A 100 0.08 7.81 0.76
N GLU A 101 0.64 8.36 1.84
CA GLU A 101 1.44 7.62 2.81
C GLU A 101 0.57 6.61 3.58
N LYS A 102 -0.67 6.99 3.91
CA LYS A 102 -1.66 6.10 4.53
C LYS A 102 -2.02 4.90 3.67
N ILE A 103 -2.08 5.05 2.34
CA ILE A 103 -2.29 3.92 1.42
C ILE A 103 -1.14 2.93 1.51
N ALA A 104 0.10 3.44 1.45
CA ALA A 104 1.30 2.60 1.56
C ALA A 104 1.36 1.87 2.90
N GLU A 105 1.01 2.57 3.99
CA GLU A 105 0.94 2.02 5.34
C GLU A 105 -0.09 0.90 5.43
N LEU A 106 -1.33 1.14 4.96
CA LEU A 106 -2.39 0.14 4.99
C LEU A 106 -1.98 -1.12 4.24
N TYR A 107 -1.46 -0.96 3.02
CA TYR A 107 -1.02 -2.10 2.22
C TYR A 107 0.15 -2.85 2.86
N THR A 108 1.06 -2.12 3.51
CA THR A 108 2.18 -2.71 4.28
C THR A 108 1.66 -3.52 5.47
N ILE A 109 0.63 -3.04 6.17
CA ILE A 109 -0.05 -3.79 7.25
C ILE A 109 -0.65 -5.08 6.68
N ARG A 110 -1.31 -5.00 5.52
CA ARG A 110 -1.85 -6.18 4.83
C ARG A 110 -0.75 -7.19 4.50
N LEU A 111 0.38 -6.76 3.94
CA LEU A 111 1.52 -7.66 3.63
C LEU A 111 2.08 -8.35 4.89
N LYS A 112 2.08 -7.68 6.05
CA LYS A 112 2.53 -8.28 7.33
C LYS A 112 1.63 -9.44 7.81
N THR A 113 0.43 -9.59 7.25
CA THR A 113 -0.42 -10.76 7.54
C THR A 113 0.04 -12.04 6.83
N ILE A 114 0.91 -11.89 5.81
CA ILE A 114 1.42 -12.98 4.96
C ILE A 114 2.91 -13.23 5.24
N TRP A 115 3.71 -12.17 5.37
CA TRP A 115 5.15 -12.23 5.59
C TRP A 115 5.56 -11.70 6.97
N LYS A 116 6.53 -12.38 7.60
CA LYS A 116 7.09 -11.97 8.90
C LYS A 116 7.83 -10.63 8.81
N TYR A 117 8.51 -10.36 7.71
CA TYR A 117 9.27 -9.14 7.52
C TYR A 117 8.78 -8.38 6.31
N VAL A 118 8.49 -7.09 6.50
CA VAL A 118 8.11 -6.15 5.45
C VAL A 118 8.89 -4.87 5.65
N THR A 119 9.31 -4.21 4.58
CA THR A 119 10.02 -2.93 4.68
C THR A 119 9.21 -1.91 5.48
N GLU A 120 9.77 -1.46 6.61
CA GLU A 120 9.12 -0.53 7.53
C GLU A 120 8.79 0.83 6.90
N LYS A 121 9.69 1.34 6.06
CA LYS A 121 9.53 2.58 5.32
C LYS A 121 9.57 2.29 3.83
N PRO A 122 8.40 2.09 3.18
CA PRO A 122 8.30 1.96 1.73
C PRO A 122 9.11 3.04 1.00
N LEU A 123 9.69 2.69 -0.15
CA LEU A 123 10.41 3.64 -0.98
C LEU A 123 9.38 4.46 -1.79
N ARG A 124 9.27 5.74 -1.46
CA ARG A 124 8.44 6.70 -2.20
C ARG A 124 9.10 6.99 -3.55
N LEU A 125 8.37 6.75 -4.63
CA LEU A 125 8.81 7.03 -5.99
C LEU A 125 7.98 8.18 -6.57
N GLU A 126 8.66 9.17 -7.10
CA GLU A 126 8.09 10.45 -7.54
C GLU A 126 8.37 10.70 -9.01
N ASN A 127 7.55 11.55 -9.65
CA ASN A 127 7.88 12.05 -10.98
C ASN A 127 8.96 13.15 -10.94
N SER A 128 9.31 13.64 -12.14
CA SER A 128 10.20 14.79 -12.33
C SER A 128 9.72 16.09 -11.64
N ARG A 129 8.47 16.16 -11.18
CA ARG A 129 7.91 17.31 -10.43
C ARG A 129 7.83 17.07 -8.91
N GLY A 130 8.36 15.96 -8.40
CA GLY A 130 8.31 15.62 -6.97
C GLY A 130 6.95 15.13 -6.47
N VAL A 131 6.04 14.79 -7.39
CA VAL A 131 4.71 14.27 -7.04
C VAL A 131 4.82 12.75 -6.85
N PRO A 132 4.36 12.19 -5.72
CA PRO A 132 4.39 10.75 -5.47
C PRO A 132 3.52 10.00 -6.46
N ILE A 133 4.09 8.95 -7.05
CA ILE A 133 3.41 8.08 -7.99
C ILE A 133 3.18 6.72 -7.32
N PHE A 134 4.26 6.11 -6.81
CA PHE A 134 4.23 4.78 -6.22
C PHE A 134 4.91 4.70 -4.86
N HIS A 135 4.62 3.62 -4.15
CA HIS A 135 5.46 3.13 -3.08
C HIS A 135 5.97 1.73 -3.41
N PHE A 136 7.28 1.56 -3.37
CA PHE A 136 7.94 0.28 -3.60
C PHE A 136 8.22 -0.42 -2.27
N VAL A 137 7.69 -1.64 -2.11
CA VAL A 137 7.71 -2.39 -0.85
C VAL A 137 8.29 -3.78 -1.08
N PHE A 138 9.08 -4.26 -0.12
CA PHE A 138 9.57 -5.63 -0.08
C PHE A 138 8.97 -6.38 1.11
N ALA A 139 8.63 -7.64 0.92
CA ALA A 139 8.20 -8.55 1.97
C ALA A 139 8.82 -9.94 1.81
N SER A 140 9.20 -10.56 2.93
CA SER A 140 9.91 -11.84 2.96
C SER A 140 9.79 -12.52 4.33
N ASN A 141 9.95 -13.84 4.35
CA ASN A 141 10.12 -14.62 5.58
C ASN A 141 11.61 -14.87 5.91
N ASN A 142 12.54 -14.42 5.05
CA ASN A 142 13.98 -14.55 5.19
C ASN A 142 14.62 -13.22 5.65
N PRO A 143 15.20 -13.15 6.86
CA PRO A 143 15.81 -11.92 7.37
C PRO A 143 17.00 -11.42 6.53
N ALA A 144 17.73 -12.31 5.85
CA ALA A 144 18.84 -11.92 4.98
C ALA A 144 18.34 -11.15 3.75
N ALA A 145 17.23 -11.58 3.16
CA ALA A 145 16.62 -10.91 2.01
C ALA A 145 16.16 -9.50 2.37
N VAL A 146 15.61 -9.33 3.59
CA VAL A 146 15.18 -8.02 4.11
C VAL A 146 16.37 -7.08 4.29
N LYS A 147 17.53 -7.59 4.74
CA LYS A 147 18.75 -6.80 4.87
C LYS A 147 19.21 -6.26 3.51
N ILE A 148 19.19 -7.10 2.48
CA ILE A 148 19.53 -6.71 1.09
C ILE A 148 18.52 -5.67 0.58
N ALA A 149 17.22 -5.91 0.77
CA ALA A 149 16.18 -4.96 0.37
C ALA A 149 16.34 -3.59 1.04
N LYS A 150 16.68 -3.55 2.34
CA LYS A 150 16.99 -2.32 3.06
C LYS A 150 18.20 -1.59 2.48
N GLN A 151 19.23 -2.30 2.01
CA GLN A 151 20.38 -1.69 1.34
C GLN A 151 20.00 -1.06 0.00
N ILE A 152 19.22 -1.76 -0.83
CA ILE A 152 18.72 -1.27 -2.13
C ILE A 152 17.88 0.01 -1.93
N ILE A 153 16.94 0.00 -0.99
CA ILE A 153 16.10 1.17 -0.70
C ILE A 153 16.94 2.34 -0.19
N LYS A 154 17.98 2.08 0.62
CA LYS A 154 18.87 3.12 1.15
C LYS A 154 19.81 3.69 0.07
N SER A 155 20.27 2.89 -0.89
CA SER A 155 21.08 3.41 -2.01
C SER A 155 20.23 4.32 -2.89
N GLU A 156 19.00 3.94 -3.20
CA GLU A 156 18.13 4.74 -4.06
C GLU A 156 17.80 6.12 -3.45
N ARG A 157 17.54 6.16 -2.14
CA ARG A 157 17.33 7.43 -1.42
C ARG A 157 18.54 8.36 -1.47
N ARG A 158 19.76 7.82 -1.62
CA ARG A 158 20.99 8.61 -1.72
C ARG A 158 21.29 9.06 -3.14
N TRP A 159 20.81 8.33 -4.15
CA TRP A 159 21.10 8.59 -5.55
C TRP A 159 20.18 9.61 -6.22
N GLN A 160 19.13 10.10 -5.52
CA GLN A 160 18.24 11.10 -6.11
C GLN A 160 19.05 12.32 -6.60
N PRO A 161 19.13 12.54 -7.92
CA PRO A 161 19.98 13.59 -8.47
C PRO A 161 19.48 14.93 -7.96
N GLN A 162 20.41 15.78 -7.50
CA GLN A 162 20.10 17.17 -7.20
C GLN A 162 19.56 17.79 -8.49
N LYS A 163 18.28 18.18 -8.47
CA LYS A 163 17.65 18.93 -9.55
C LYS A 163 18.06 20.39 -9.48
#